data_AF-A0A2V6FLB9-F1
#
_entry.id   AF-A0A2V6FLB9-F1
#
_cell.length_a   1.000
_cell.length_b   1.000
_cell.length_c   1.000
_cell.angle_alpha   90.00
_cell.angle_beta   90.00
_cell.angle_gamma   90.00
#
_symmetry.space_group_name_H-M   'P 1'
#
loop_
_entity.id
_entity.type
_entity.pdbx_description
1 polymer ?
#
loop_
_entity_poly.entity_id
_entity_poly.type
_entity_poly.pdbx_seq_one_letter_code
_entity_poly.pdbx_strand_id
1 'polypeptide(L)'
;KAGYRVIMTRSTDIFVPLGTRVAIANSNPNAIFVCIHFNSASRSGASGIETYFYSTESAPLAASIHSAVVGGAPSENRGVRRRGYFVLRRTTVPAVLVECGFLTNPTEAQYALTTTYRQKLAQEIARGIVNRPLLAARTAVTNRSSNVDVGLQPFLDQRFVRESKARHHRRHKTSTKKKSPSSEKKEVSSGE
;
A
#
# COMPACT_ATOMS: atom_id res chain seq x y z
N LYS A 1 -1.50 22.26 -20.18
CA LYS A 1 -0.73 22.25 -18.91
C LYS A 1 -1.60 22.83 -17.81
N ALA A 2 -1.63 22.25 -16.60
CA ALA A 2 -2.54 22.65 -15.51
C ALA A 2 -1.97 23.70 -14.54
N GLY A 3 -0.88 24.40 -14.90
CA GLY A 3 -0.30 25.49 -14.09
C GLY A 3 0.62 25.06 -12.92
N TYR A 4 0.78 23.77 -12.65
CA TYR A 4 1.63 23.28 -11.56
C TYR A 4 3.14 23.31 -11.91
N ARG A 5 3.96 23.77 -10.98
CA ARG A 5 5.41 23.51 -10.98
C ARG A 5 5.67 22.09 -10.50
N VAL A 6 6.36 21.29 -11.31
CA VAL A 6 6.66 19.88 -11.00
C VAL A 6 8.13 19.75 -10.62
N ILE A 7 8.39 19.09 -9.49
CA ILE A 7 9.74 18.77 -9.01
C ILE A 7 9.83 17.26 -8.90
N MET A 8 10.74 16.66 -9.65
CA MET A 8 10.96 15.22 -9.62
C MET A 8 12.02 14.88 -8.57
N THR A 9 11.80 13.84 -7.76
CA THR A 9 12.84 13.33 -6.86
C THR A 9 14.02 12.71 -7.62
N ARG A 10 13.75 12.23 -8.84
CA ARG A 10 14.73 11.80 -9.86
C ARG A 10 14.08 11.89 -11.25
N SER A 11 14.87 12.15 -12.27
CA SER A 11 14.46 12.12 -13.68
C SER A 11 15.16 11.03 -14.50
N THR A 12 16.10 10.31 -13.87
CA THR A 12 16.90 9.24 -14.48
C THR A 12 16.92 8.01 -13.56
N ASP A 13 17.55 6.93 -14.03
CA ASP A 13 17.64 5.69 -13.28
C ASP A 13 18.76 5.71 -12.24
N ILE A 14 18.56 6.51 -11.20
CA ILE A 14 19.45 6.62 -10.05
C ILE A 14 18.74 6.24 -8.75
N PHE A 15 19.49 5.70 -7.82
CA PHE A 15 19.02 5.49 -6.46
C PHE A 15 18.91 6.83 -5.72
N VAL A 16 17.76 7.07 -5.08
CA VAL A 16 17.54 8.22 -4.19
C VAL A 16 17.11 7.71 -2.82
N PRO A 17 17.86 7.97 -1.74
CA PRO A 17 17.49 7.55 -0.39
C PRO A 17 16.14 8.10 0.04
N LEU A 18 15.39 7.37 0.89
CA LEU A 18 14.07 7.80 1.35
C LEU A 18 14.12 9.17 2.07
N GLY A 19 15.15 9.42 2.88
CA GLY A 19 15.38 10.71 3.54
C GLY A 19 15.54 11.86 2.55
N THR A 20 16.29 11.66 1.47
CA THR A 20 16.46 12.66 0.40
C THR A 20 15.15 12.99 -0.29
N ARG A 21 14.30 11.98 -0.58
CA ARG A 21 12.98 12.21 -1.18
C ARG A 21 12.10 13.10 -0.30
N VAL A 22 12.10 12.81 1.01
CA VAL A 22 11.38 13.60 2.01
C VAL A 22 11.95 15.02 2.12
N ALA A 23 13.27 15.18 2.12
CA ALA A 23 13.93 16.48 2.19
C ALA A 23 13.55 17.37 0.99
N ILE A 24 13.50 16.81 -0.22
CA ILE A 24 13.04 17.51 -1.44
C ILE A 24 11.57 17.96 -1.29
N ALA A 25 10.71 17.11 -0.74
CA ALA A 25 9.30 17.47 -0.53
C ALA A 25 9.16 18.59 0.52
N ASN A 26 9.84 18.46 1.66
CA ASN A 26 9.73 19.38 2.78
C ASN A 26 10.39 20.75 2.52
N SER A 27 11.34 20.84 1.58
CA SER A 27 11.88 22.14 1.13
C SER A 27 10.92 22.94 0.25
N ASN A 28 9.74 22.39 -0.06
CA ASN A 28 8.70 23.03 -0.87
C ASN A 28 7.38 23.08 -0.10
N PRO A 29 7.18 24.04 0.82
CA PRO A 29 6.06 24.03 1.77
C PRO A 29 4.66 24.17 1.12
N ASN A 30 4.58 24.72 -0.10
CA ASN A 30 3.33 24.88 -0.85
C ASN A 30 3.13 23.78 -1.91
N ALA A 31 3.65 22.58 -1.66
CA ALA A 31 3.59 21.45 -2.58
C ALA A 31 2.65 20.34 -2.08
N ILE A 32 2.49 19.32 -2.93
CA ILE A 32 2.05 17.98 -2.54
C ILE A 32 3.18 17.02 -2.89
N PHE A 33 3.24 15.88 -2.21
CA PHE A 33 4.17 14.80 -2.51
C PHE A 33 3.41 13.57 -3.02
N VAL A 34 3.75 13.10 -4.23
CA VAL A 34 3.14 11.92 -4.83
C VAL A 34 4.24 10.91 -5.17
N CYS A 35 4.18 9.75 -4.55
CA CYS A 35 5.07 8.62 -4.78
C CYS A 35 4.37 7.60 -5.67
N ILE A 36 5.02 7.17 -6.75
CA ILE A 36 4.43 6.28 -7.77
C ILE A 36 5.23 4.98 -7.77
N HIS A 37 4.57 3.88 -7.44
CA HIS A 37 5.15 2.55 -7.28
C HIS A 37 4.34 1.52 -8.09
N PHE A 38 4.94 0.33 -8.25
CA PHE A 38 4.20 -0.89 -8.53
C PHE A 38 4.51 -1.90 -7.44
N ASN A 39 3.48 -2.63 -7.04
CA ASN A 39 3.52 -3.57 -5.94
C ASN A 39 4.14 -4.90 -6.37
N SER A 40 4.39 -5.75 -5.38
CA SER A 40 4.85 -7.12 -5.54
C SER A 40 4.30 -7.97 -4.41
N ALA A 41 3.90 -9.21 -4.72
CA ALA A 41 3.41 -10.16 -3.72
C ALA A 41 3.98 -11.55 -4.00
N SER A 42 4.11 -12.36 -2.93
CA SER A 42 4.52 -13.76 -3.07
C SER A 42 3.53 -14.60 -3.88
N ARG A 43 2.25 -14.21 -3.91
CA ARG A 43 1.22 -14.82 -4.76
C ARG A 43 1.16 -14.07 -6.09
N SER A 44 1.38 -14.78 -7.19
CA SER A 44 1.28 -14.21 -8.55
C SER A 44 -0.14 -13.77 -8.93
N GLY A 45 -1.16 -14.30 -8.25
CA GLY A 45 -2.56 -13.90 -8.46
C GLY A 45 -2.97 -12.59 -7.78
N ALA A 46 -2.12 -11.93 -6.99
CA ALA A 46 -2.47 -10.63 -6.43
C ALA A 46 -2.47 -9.58 -7.54
N SER A 47 -3.56 -8.85 -7.71
CA SER A 47 -3.72 -7.77 -8.67
C SER A 47 -4.44 -6.58 -8.03
N GLY A 48 -4.36 -5.42 -8.68
CA GLY A 48 -5.16 -4.24 -8.36
C GLY A 48 -4.38 -3.03 -7.87
N ILE A 49 -5.06 -1.88 -7.85
CA ILE A 49 -4.52 -0.58 -7.46
C ILE A 49 -4.75 -0.34 -5.97
N GLU A 50 -3.72 0.11 -5.26
CA GLU A 50 -3.80 0.58 -3.87
C GLU A 50 -3.29 2.02 -3.78
N THR A 51 -3.94 2.84 -2.96
CA THR A 51 -3.42 4.19 -2.67
C THR A 51 -3.26 4.37 -1.17
N TYR A 52 -2.11 4.89 -0.77
CA TYR A 52 -1.69 5.02 0.62
C TYR A 52 -1.47 6.46 1.01
N PHE A 53 -1.83 6.78 2.26
CA PHE A 53 -1.61 8.08 2.88
C PHE A 53 -1.25 7.90 4.37
N TYR A 54 -0.79 8.97 5.02
CA TYR A 54 -0.52 8.93 6.47
C TYR A 54 -1.25 10.01 7.27
N SER A 55 -1.17 11.28 6.84
CA SER A 55 -1.86 12.39 7.51
C SER A 55 -3.32 12.48 7.07
N THR A 56 -4.21 12.89 7.96
CA THR A 56 -5.64 13.11 7.64
C THR A 56 -5.82 14.12 6.51
N GLU A 57 -4.98 15.15 6.46
CA GLU A 57 -4.92 16.14 5.38
C GLU A 57 -4.65 15.52 4.00
N SER A 58 -3.93 14.40 3.94
CA SER A 58 -3.64 13.70 2.69
C SER A 58 -4.79 12.81 2.19
N ALA A 59 -5.80 12.53 3.04
CA ALA A 59 -6.86 11.59 2.69
C ALA A 59 -7.71 12.02 1.49
N PRO A 60 -8.17 13.29 1.36
CA PRO A 60 -8.91 13.73 0.18
C PRO A 60 -8.09 13.67 -1.11
N LEU A 61 -6.81 14.01 -1.04
CA LEU A 61 -5.88 13.88 -2.18
C LEU A 61 -5.73 12.41 -2.60
N ALA A 62 -5.53 11.51 -1.63
CA ALA A 62 -5.41 10.08 -1.88
C ALA A 62 -6.68 9.50 -2.52
N ALA A 63 -7.86 9.87 -2.00
CA ALA A 63 -9.15 9.47 -2.54
C ALA A 63 -9.37 9.95 -3.99
N SER A 64 -9.06 11.22 -4.26
CA SER A 64 -9.19 11.81 -5.60
C SER A 64 -8.27 11.12 -6.62
N ILE A 65 -6.99 10.92 -6.27
CA ILE A 65 -6.02 10.20 -7.11
C ILE A 65 -6.47 8.76 -7.35
N HIS A 66 -6.88 8.06 -6.30
CA HIS A 66 -7.28 6.66 -6.40
C HIS A 66 -8.49 6.45 -7.30
N SER A 67 -9.55 7.25 -7.09
CA SER A 67 -10.76 7.22 -7.91
C SER A 67 -10.43 7.46 -9.38
N ALA A 68 -9.53 8.39 -9.66
CA ALA A 68 -9.12 8.67 -11.02
C ALA A 68 -8.38 7.50 -11.68
N VAL A 69 -7.39 6.92 -10.98
CA VAL A 69 -6.57 5.81 -11.48
C VAL A 69 -7.39 4.55 -11.70
N VAL A 70 -8.22 4.16 -10.74
CA VAL A 70 -9.08 2.97 -10.86
C VAL A 70 -10.08 3.12 -12.01
N GLY A 71 -10.62 4.32 -12.24
CA GLY A 71 -11.54 4.56 -13.37
C GLY A 71 -10.89 4.48 -14.75
N GLY A 72 -9.55 4.51 -14.85
CA GLY A 72 -8.82 4.46 -16.12
C GLY A 72 -7.91 3.25 -16.32
N ALA A 73 -7.72 2.41 -15.30
CA ALA A 73 -6.89 1.21 -15.35
C ALA A 73 -7.75 -0.07 -15.38
N PRO A 74 -7.39 -1.10 -16.15
CA PRO A 74 -8.07 -2.39 -16.17
C PRO A 74 -7.62 -3.27 -14.98
N SER A 75 -7.63 -2.70 -13.79
CA SER A 75 -7.10 -3.31 -12.56
C SER A 75 -8.13 -3.23 -11.44
N GLU A 76 -8.11 -4.21 -10.53
CA GLU A 76 -9.02 -4.26 -9.38
C GLU A 76 -8.87 -3.03 -8.48
N ASN A 77 -9.99 -2.59 -7.88
CA ASN A 77 -9.99 -1.57 -6.85
C ASN A 77 -9.69 -2.19 -5.47
N ARG A 78 -8.52 -1.90 -4.89
CA ARG A 78 -8.15 -2.37 -3.54
C ARG A 78 -8.25 -1.30 -2.46
N GLY A 79 -8.72 -0.12 -2.85
CA GLY A 79 -9.07 0.99 -1.99
C GLY A 79 -7.92 1.88 -1.55
N VAL A 80 -8.30 2.85 -0.72
CA VAL A 80 -7.41 3.83 -0.11
C VAL A 80 -7.16 3.44 1.34
N ARG A 81 -5.90 3.42 1.78
CA ARG A 81 -5.52 2.92 3.11
C ARG A 81 -4.51 3.81 3.79
N ARG A 82 -4.63 3.96 5.10
CA ARG A 82 -3.61 4.64 5.91
C ARG A 82 -2.43 3.71 6.20
N ARG A 83 -1.18 4.13 5.94
CA ARG A 83 0.04 3.36 6.21
C ARG A 83 1.20 4.24 6.67
N GLY A 84 1.98 3.75 7.62
CA GLY A 84 3.13 4.44 8.22
C GLY A 84 4.43 4.41 7.40
N TYR A 85 4.36 4.31 6.06
CA TYR A 85 5.56 4.31 5.20
C TYR A 85 6.41 5.56 5.47
N PHE A 86 7.73 5.39 5.49
CA PHE A 86 8.66 6.45 5.88
C PHE A 86 8.41 7.76 5.11
N VAL A 87 8.28 7.67 3.78
CA VAL A 87 8.05 8.83 2.90
C VAL A 87 6.70 9.52 3.14
N LEU A 88 5.70 8.81 3.66
CA LEU A 88 4.41 9.41 4.01
C LEU A 88 4.43 10.00 5.42
N ARG A 89 5.11 9.34 6.35
CA ARG A 89 5.14 9.73 7.77
C ARG A 89 6.09 10.90 8.06
N ARG A 90 7.13 11.08 7.24
CA ARG A 90 8.17 12.11 7.44
C ARG A 90 8.01 13.33 6.54
N THR A 91 7.08 13.30 5.58
CA THR A 91 6.77 14.45 4.74
C THR A 91 5.77 15.36 5.46
N THR A 92 6.03 16.67 5.43
CA THR A 92 5.23 17.69 6.15
C THR A 92 4.11 18.27 5.30
N VAL A 93 4.24 18.20 3.97
CA VAL A 93 3.16 18.53 3.02
C VAL A 93 2.24 17.32 2.79
N PRO A 94 1.03 17.50 2.23
CA PRO A 94 0.17 16.37 1.87
C PRO A 94 0.91 15.34 1.00
N ALA A 95 0.89 14.08 1.40
CA ALA A 95 1.72 13.01 0.84
C ALA A 95 0.90 11.74 0.54
N VAL A 96 1.04 11.23 -0.67
CA VAL A 96 0.34 10.04 -1.18
C VAL A 96 1.32 9.08 -1.85
N LEU A 97 1.12 7.78 -1.68
CA LEU A 97 1.81 6.73 -2.43
C LEU A 97 0.79 5.92 -3.21
N VAL A 98 0.97 5.79 -4.51
CA VAL A 98 0.10 5.01 -5.41
C VAL A 98 0.84 3.75 -5.82
N GLU A 99 0.25 2.59 -5.56
CA GLU A 99 0.66 1.30 -6.11
C GLU A 99 -0.16 1.01 -7.36
N CYS A 100 0.46 1.10 -8.53
CA CYS A 100 -0.20 1.08 -9.84
C CYS A 100 -0.51 -0.34 -10.39
N GLY A 101 -0.56 -1.35 -9.53
CA GLY A 101 -0.70 -2.77 -9.88
C GLY A 101 0.48 -3.60 -9.36
N PHE A 102 0.46 -4.91 -9.59
CA PHE A 102 1.47 -5.86 -9.11
C PHE A 102 2.37 -6.37 -10.24
N LEU A 103 3.68 -6.12 -10.18
CA LEU A 103 4.63 -6.65 -11.18
C LEU A 103 4.79 -8.18 -11.12
N THR A 104 4.39 -8.79 -10.01
CA THR A 104 4.34 -10.26 -9.86
C THR A 104 3.12 -10.90 -10.52
N ASN A 105 2.12 -10.10 -10.89
CA ASN A 105 0.98 -10.55 -11.67
C ASN A 105 1.33 -10.48 -13.17
N PRO A 106 1.31 -11.59 -13.91
CA PRO A 106 1.72 -11.59 -15.32
C PRO A 106 0.90 -10.61 -16.18
N THR A 107 -0.41 -10.51 -15.95
CA THR A 107 -1.29 -9.61 -16.70
C THR A 107 -0.96 -8.14 -16.43
N GLU A 108 -0.85 -7.73 -15.15
CA GLU A 108 -0.51 -6.35 -14.82
C GLU A 108 0.93 -5.97 -15.20
N ALA A 109 1.87 -6.93 -15.14
CA ALA A 109 3.23 -6.75 -15.61
C ALA A 109 3.26 -6.46 -17.13
N GLN A 110 2.46 -7.16 -17.94
CA GLN A 110 2.33 -6.88 -19.37
C GLN A 110 1.78 -5.46 -19.61
N TYR A 111 0.79 -5.01 -18.84
CA TYR A 111 0.32 -3.63 -18.92
C TYR A 111 1.45 -2.64 -18.62
N ALA A 112 2.19 -2.84 -17.53
CA ALA A 112 3.27 -1.95 -17.07
C ALA A 112 4.41 -1.79 -18.10
N LEU A 113 4.68 -2.81 -18.93
CA LEU A 113 5.66 -2.75 -20.01
C LEU A 113 5.25 -1.79 -21.14
N THR A 114 3.96 -1.54 -21.34
CA THR A 114 3.49 -0.67 -22.43
C THR A 114 3.59 0.81 -22.07
N THR A 115 4.09 1.62 -23.01
CA THR A 115 4.12 3.09 -22.86
C THR A 115 2.72 3.67 -22.75
N THR A 116 1.75 3.12 -23.48
CA THR A 116 0.35 3.56 -23.44
C THR A 116 -0.25 3.43 -22.06
N TYR A 117 -0.06 2.30 -21.36
CA TYR A 117 -0.57 2.13 -20.01
C TYR A 117 0.12 3.05 -19.01
N ARG A 118 1.45 3.18 -19.06
CA ARG A 118 2.18 4.12 -18.20
C ARG A 118 1.73 5.57 -18.41
N GLN A 119 1.47 5.95 -19.66
CA GLN A 119 0.97 7.28 -19.99
C GLN A 119 -0.46 7.49 -19.49
N LYS A 120 -1.33 6.46 -19.59
CA LYS A 120 -2.69 6.48 -19.05
C LYS A 120 -2.67 6.65 -17.53
N LEU A 121 -1.87 5.85 -16.81
CA LEU A 121 -1.69 6.01 -15.36
C LEU A 121 -1.24 7.43 -14.99
N ALA A 122 -0.26 7.99 -15.71
CA ALA A 122 0.21 9.34 -15.48
C ALA A 122 -0.89 10.39 -15.70
N GLN A 123 -1.72 10.24 -16.73
CA GLN A 123 -2.87 11.11 -16.99
C GLN A 123 -3.92 11.02 -15.88
N GLU A 124 -4.23 9.81 -15.40
CA GLU A 124 -5.21 9.61 -14.34
C GLU A 124 -4.73 10.13 -12.99
N ILE A 125 -3.45 9.93 -12.65
CA ILE A 125 -2.84 10.54 -11.45
C ILE A 125 -2.92 12.07 -11.54
N ALA A 126 -2.55 12.64 -12.69
CA ALA A 126 -2.63 14.08 -12.91
C ALA A 126 -4.08 14.60 -12.80
N ARG A 127 -5.05 13.87 -13.38
CA ARG A 127 -6.48 14.21 -13.29
C ARG A 127 -6.95 14.21 -11.84
N GLY A 128 -6.60 13.19 -11.05
CA GLY A 128 -6.94 13.13 -9.63
C GLY A 128 -6.27 14.23 -8.80
N ILE A 129 -5.06 14.67 -9.16
CA ILE A 129 -4.39 15.81 -8.52
C ILE A 129 -5.12 17.12 -8.81
N VAL A 130 -5.54 17.34 -10.06
CA VAL A 130 -6.20 18.57 -10.53
C VAL A 130 -7.62 18.68 -10.00
N ASN A 131 -8.38 17.58 -10.03
CA ASN A 131 -9.79 17.56 -9.66
C ASN A 131 -10.02 17.32 -8.16
N ARG A 132 -8.95 17.32 -7.35
CA ARG A 132 -9.11 17.12 -5.92
C ARG A 132 -9.99 18.23 -5.34
N PRO A 133 -10.93 17.90 -4.44
CA PRO A 133 -11.60 18.94 -3.67
C PRO A 133 -10.51 19.69 -2.89
N LEU A 134 -10.53 21.02 -2.95
CA LEU A 134 -9.71 21.83 -2.06
C LEU A 134 -10.08 21.42 -0.64
N LEU A 135 -9.08 21.08 0.17
CA LEU A 135 -9.27 21.01 1.62
C LEU A 135 -9.89 22.34 1.98
N ALA A 136 -11.14 22.33 2.47
CA ALA A 136 -11.79 23.54 2.95
C ALA A 136 -10.75 24.27 3.79
N ALA A 137 -10.33 25.45 3.31
CA ALA A 137 -9.40 26.30 4.02
C ALA A 137 -9.88 26.33 5.47
N ARG A 138 -8.96 26.12 6.43
CA ARG A 138 -9.24 26.01 7.87
C ARG A 138 -10.21 27.12 8.32
N THR A 139 -11.50 26.87 8.23
CA THR A 139 -12.55 27.82 8.59
C THR A 139 -13.72 27.03 9.16
N ALA A 140 -13.94 27.30 10.44
CA ALA A 140 -15.12 26.98 11.23
C ALA A 140 -15.47 25.48 11.34
N VAL A 141 -15.24 24.98 12.56
CA VAL A 141 -16.13 24.01 13.22
C VAL A 141 -17.57 24.36 12.83
N THR A 142 -18.17 23.55 11.96
CA THR A 142 -19.62 23.46 11.86
C THR A 142 -19.95 21.98 11.84
N ASN A 143 -20.66 21.56 12.87
CA ASN A 143 -21.30 20.25 12.94
C ASN A 143 -22.23 20.11 11.74
N ARG A 144 -21.80 19.38 10.72
CA ARG A 144 -22.70 18.73 9.78
C ARG A 144 -22.27 17.29 9.66
N SER A 145 -23.10 16.42 10.22
CA SER A 145 -23.12 14.99 9.92
C SER A 145 -23.22 14.81 8.40
N SER A 146 -22.10 14.58 7.74
CA SER A 146 -22.08 13.88 6.47
C SER A 146 -21.45 12.52 6.73
N ASN A 147 -22.30 11.50 6.74
CA ASN A 147 -21.92 10.10 6.68
C ASN A 147 -21.31 9.80 5.30
N VAL A 148 -20.13 10.37 5.02
CA VAL A 148 -19.25 9.82 3.99
C VAL A 148 -18.42 8.78 4.73
N ASP A 149 -18.92 7.55 4.74
CA ASP A 149 -18.16 6.38 5.21
C ASP A 149 -17.05 6.08 4.19
N VAL A 150 -16.04 6.95 4.18
CA VAL A 150 -14.72 6.57 3.69
C VAL A 150 -14.27 5.54 4.72
N GLY A 151 -14.29 4.26 4.37
CA GLY A 151 -13.95 3.12 5.25
C GLY A 151 -12.54 3.21 5.85
N LEU A 152 -12.36 4.20 6.72
CA LEU A 152 -11.13 4.60 7.35
C LEU A 152 -10.93 3.64 8.52
N GLN A 153 -10.00 2.72 8.31
CA GLN A 153 -9.53 1.84 9.39
C GLN A 153 -9.19 2.66 10.65
N PRO A 154 -9.51 2.16 11.86
CA PRO A 154 -9.25 2.86 13.12
C PRO A 154 -7.81 3.37 13.21
N PHE A 155 -7.64 4.55 13.82
CA PHE A 155 -6.34 5.15 14.07
C PHE A 155 -5.48 4.26 14.98
N LEU A 156 -4.55 3.51 14.38
CA LEU A 156 -3.44 2.88 15.10
C LEU A 156 -2.21 3.77 14.95
N ASP A 157 -1.70 4.28 16.06
CA ASP A 157 -0.49 5.12 16.10
C ASP A 157 0.76 4.26 15.83
N GLN A 158 1.22 4.26 14.58
CA GLN A 158 2.43 3.54 14.17
C GLN A 158 3.72 4.34 14.38
N ARG A 159 3.70 5.49 15.08
CA ARG A 159 4.91 6.29 15.33
C ARG A 159 5.97 5.54 16.16
N PHE A 160 5.56 4.51 16.91
CA PHE A 160 6.42 3.76 17.83
C PHE A 160 6.72 2.32 17.39
N VAL A 161 6.48 1.94 16.14
CA VAL A 161 6.93 0.63 15.64
C VAL A 161 8.46 0.64 15.53
N ARG A 162 9.13 0.20 16.61
CA ARG A 162 10.54 -0.20 16.58
C ARG A 162 10.66 -1.38 15.64
N GLU A 163 11.65 -1.32 14.77
CA GLU A 163 12.04 -2.40 13.87
C GLU A 163 12.28 -3.68 14.67
N SER A 164 11.29 -4.58 14.67
CA SER A 164 11.37 -5.85 15.36
C SER A 164 12.25 -6.79 14.55
N LYS A 165 13.50 -6.97 15.00
CA LYS A 165 14.39 -8.05 14.55
C LYS A 165 13.63 -9.38 14.59
N ALA A 166 13.67 -10.10 13.47
CA ALA A 166 13.06 -11.40 13.28
C ALA A 166 13.38 -12.34 14.46
N ARG A 167 12.35 -12.79 15.19
CA ARG A 167 12.48 -13.91 16.14
C ARG A 167 12.13 -15.20 15.40
N HIS A 168 13.17 -15.95 15.04
CA HIS A 168 13.05 -17.36 14.65
C HIS A 168 12.52 -18.18 15.84
N HIS A 169 11.25 -18.60 15.79
CA HIS A 169 10.77 -19.66 16.67
C HIS A 169 11.07 -21.02 16.05
N ARG A 170 12.17 -21.62 16.52
CA ARG A 170 12.53 -23.02 16.30
C ARG A 170 11.61 -23.88 17.19
N ARG A 171 10.66 -24.60 16.57
CA ARG A 171 9.79 -25.57 17.25
C ARG A 171 10.60 -26.83 17.58
N HIS A 172 10.82 -27.10 18.87
CA HIS A 172 11.21 -28.42 19.35
C HIS A 172 9.95 -29.30 19.46
N LYS A 173 9.94 -30.44 18.76
CA LYS A 173 9.00 -31.55 19.03
C LYS A 173 9.57 -32.41 20.16
N THR A 174 8.86 -32.53 21.26
CA THR A 174 9.07 -33.58 22.27
C THR A 174 7.94 -34.58 22.15
N SER A 175 8.26 -35.81 21.74
CA SER A 175 7.33 -36.94 21.72
C SER A 175 7.39 -37.67 23.07
N THR A 176 6.32 -37.57 23.83
CA THR A 176 6.10 -38.38 25.04
C THR A 176 5.53 -39.74 24.66
N LYS A 177 6.32 -40.80 24.94
CA LYS A 177 5.93 -42.21 24.93
C LYS A 177 4.86 -42.46 26.01
N LYS A 178 3.76 -43.13 25.66
CA LYS A 178 2.89 -43.86 26.60
C LYS A 178 2.81 -45.34 26.18
N LYS A 179 3.33 -46.23 27.03
CA LYS A 179 2.91 -47.65 27.18
C LYS A 179 1.54 -47.64 27.90
N SER A 180 0.60 -48.59 27.77
CA SER A 180 0.57 -50.08 27.90
C SER A 180 -0.93 -50.50 27.76
N PRO A 181 -1.39 -51.76 27.99
CA PRO A 181 -0.82 -53.10 27.77
C PRO A 181 -1.80 -54.13 27.09
N SER A 182 -1.20 -55.28 26.73
CA SER A 182 -1.71 -56.67 26.57
C SER A 182 -3.20 -57.03 26.57
N SER A 183 -3.61 -57.86 25.59
CA SER A 183 -4.45 -59.06 25.82
C SER A 183 -4.06 -60.17 24.84
N GLU A 184 -4.38 -61.40 25.24
CA GLU A 184 -3.64 -62.64 25.00
C GLU A 184 -4.39 -63.59 24.03
N LYS A 185 -3.61 -64.31 23.21
CA LYS A 185 -3.80 -65.64 22.57
C LYS A 185 -5.18 -66.10 22.06
N LYS A 186 -5.19 -66.62 20.83
CA LYS A 186 -5.49 -68.06 20.58
C LYS A 186 -4.90 -68.56 19.26
N GLU A 187 -4.30 -69.74 19.36
CA GLU A 187 -3.74 -70.59 18.29
C GLU A 187 -4.82 -71.06 17.29
N VAL A 188 -4.42 -71.28 16.03
CA VAL A 188 -4.86 -72.45 15.25
C VAL A 188 -3.65 -72.99 14.48
N SER A 189 -3.48 -74.32 14.60
CA SER A 189 -2.42 -75.20 14.12
C SER A 189 -2.66 -75.68 12.68
N SER A 190 -1.55 -76.05 12.00
CA SER A 190 -1.34 -77.12 10.96
C SER A 190 -2.39 -77.28 9.84
N GLY A 191 -2.04 -77.35 8.55
CA GLY A 191 -1.03 -78.21 7.93
C GLY A 191 -1.76 -79.09 6.88
N GLU A 192 -1.18 -79.15 5.67
CA GLU A 192 -1.62 -79.87 4.44
C GLU A 192 -2.81 -79.30 3.65
#